data_AF-A0A2A2ANF0-F1
#
_entry.id   AF-A0A2A2ANF0-F1
#
_cell.length_a   1.000
_cell.length_b   1.000
_cell.length_c   1.000
_cell.angle_alpha   90.00
_cell.angle_beta   90.00
_cell.angle_gamma   90.00
#
_symmetry.space_group_name_H-M   'P 1'
#
loop_
_entity.id
_entity.type
_entity.pdbx_description
1 polymer ?
#
loop_
_entity_poly.entity_id
_entity_poly.type
_entity_poly.pdbx_seq_one_letter_code
_entity_poly.pdbx_strand_id
1 'polypeptide(L)' 'MKNVKTKPVPLAERVRASEGRKLKSGATRMPGGILSADASHALDDLVAQGWAPSKSQAIARALLEAHKNLGGNVGFENS' A
#
# COMPACT_ATOMS: atom_id res chain seq x y z
N MET A 1 -28.93 -29.63 -21.85
CA MET A 1 -27.70 -28.83 -21.61
C MET A 1 -27.25 -29.06 -20.18
N LYS A 2 -26.06 -29.63 -19.94
CA LYS A 2 -25.58 -29.98 -18.59
C LYS A 2 -25.14 -28.70 -17.86
N ASN A 3 -25.76 -28.39 -16.74
CA ASN A 3 -25.44 -27.22 -15.92
C ASN A 3 -24.10 -27.48 -15.21
N VAL A 4 -23.00 -26.93 -15.72
CA VAL A 4 -21.68 -27.06 -15.10
C VAL A 4 -21.65 -26.15 -13.88
N LYS A 5 -21.93 -26.71 -12.70
CA LYS A 5 -21.65 -26.04 -11.42
C LYS A 5 -20.14 -25.89 -11.30
N THR A 6 -19.60 -24.77 -11.79
CA THR A 6 -18.20 -24.40 -11.59
C THR A 6 -17.94 -24.28 -10.09
N LYS A 7 -16.97 -25.06 -9.59
CA LYS A 7 -16.56 -24.99 -8.19
C LYS A 7 -16.15 -23.53 -7.88
N PRO A 8 -16.52 -22.97 -6.71
CA PRO A 8 -16.16 -21.60 -6.36
C PRO A 8 -14.65 -21.41 -6.43
N VAL A 9 -14.20 -20.36 -7.09
CA VAL A 9 -12.77 -20.02 -7.16
C VAL A 9 -12.23 -19.86 -5.73
N PRO A 10 -11.16 -20.57 -5.34
CA PRO A 10 -10.57 -20.48 -4.01
C PRO A 10 -10.23 -19.04 -3.63
N LEU A 11 -10.43 -18.67 -2.37
CA LEU A 11 -10.20 -17.31 -1.86
C LEU A 11 -8.80 -16.79 -2.22
N ALA A 12 -7.76 -17.62 -2.04
CA ALA A 12 -6.38 -17.28 -2.36
C ALA A 12 -6.17 -16.91 -3.84
N GLU A 13 -6.88 -17.57 -4.74
CA GLU A 13 -6.80 -17.31 -6.18
C GLU A 13 -7.52 -16.02 -6.55
N ARG A 14 -8.65 -15.71 -5.90
CA ARG A 14 -9.33 -14.41 -6.05
C ARG A 14 -8.49 -13.25 -5.51
N VAL A 15 -7.81 -13.46 -4.39
CA VAL A 15 -6.90 -12.47 -3.80
C VAL A 15 -5.73 -12.20 -4.76
N ARG A 16 -5.05 -13.23 -5.25
CA ARG A 16 -3.97 -13.09 -6.25
C ARG A 16 -4.42 -12.40 -7.54
N ALA A 17 -5.60 -12.72 -8.06
CA ALA A 17 -6.16 -12.07 -9.24
C ALA A 17 -6.50 -10.59 -8.99
N SER A 18 -6.99 -10.26 -7.79
CA SER A 18 -7.25 -8.88 -7.37
C SER A 18 -5.94 -8.08 -7.23
N GLU A 19 -4.93 -8.66 -6.59
CA GLU A 19 -3.60 -8.09 -6.47
C GLU A 19 -2.94 -7.86 -7.82
N GLY A 20 -3.03 -8.82 -8.74
CA GLY A 20 -2.51 -8.70 -10.10
C GLY A 20 -3.20 -7.58 -10.89
N ARG A 21 -4.51 -7.34 -10.68
CA ARG A 21 -5.23 -6.22 -11.29
C ARG A 21 -4.76 -4.87 -10.75
N LYS A 22 -4.54 -4.78 -9.43
CA LYS A 22 -4.01 -3.55 -8.80
C LYS A 22 -2.60 -3.24 -9.28
N LEU A 23 -1.72 -4.24 -9.32
CA LEU A 23 -0.35 -4.06 -9.83
C LEU A 23 -0.33 -3.58 -11.29
N LYS A 24 -1.21 -4.14 -12.15
CA LYS A 24 -1.36 -3.69 -13.53
C LYS A 24 -1.88 -2.25 -13.66
N SER A 25 -2.60 -1.75 -12.66
CA SER A 25 -3.08 -0.36 -12.65
C SER A 25 -2.09 0.63 -12.04
N GLY A 26 -0.83 0.23 -11.80
CA GLY A 26 0.22 1.11 -11.25
C GLY A 26 0.38 1.02 -9.73
N ALA A 27 -0.29 0.07 -9.07
CA ALA A 27 -0.12 -0.15 -7.64
C ALA A 27 1.26 -0.77 -7.35
N THR A 28 1.88 -0.38 -6.23
CA THR A 28 3.22 -0.86 -5.85
C THR A 28 3.13 -1.86 -4.69
N ARG A 29 3.86 -2.98 -4.79
CA ARG A 29 4.00 -3.94 -3.67
C ARG A 29 4.84 -3.34 -2.56
N MET A 30 4.30 -3.33 -1.34
CA MET A 30 5.03 -3.00 -0.12
C MET A 30 5.05 -4.21 0.82
N PRO A 31 5.99 -4.29 1.79
CA PRO A 31 5.93 -5.30 2.84
C PRO A 31 4.55 -5.26 3.53
N GLY A 32 3.81 -6.37 3.46
CA GLY A 32 2.49 -6.49 4.07
C GLY A 32 1.28 -6.01 3.24
N GLY A 33 1.45 -5.53 2.00
CA GLY A 33 0.30 -5.14 1.18
C GLY A 33 0.61 -4.48 -0.17
N ILE A 34 -0.41 -3.86 -0.77
CA ILE A 34 -0.33 -3.14 -2.03
C ILE A 34 -0.72 -1.67 -1.80
N LEU A 35 0.19 -0.76 -2.15
CA LEU A 35 -0.05 0.67 -2.22
C LEU A 35 -0.87 0.98 -3.47
N SER A 36 -1.98 1.74 -3.35
CA SER A 36 -2.79 2.12 -4.51
C SER A 36 -1.97 2.90 -5.55
N ALA A 37 -2.43 2.91 -6.80
CA ALA A 37 -1.74 3.61 -7.88
C ALA A 37 -1.56 5.10 -7.57
N ASP A 38 -2.62 5.77 -7.11
CA ASP A 38 -2.58 7.19 -6.74
C ASP A 38 -1.56 7.47 -5.64
N ALA A 39 -1.49 6.59 -4.62
CA ALA A 39 -0.52 6.74 -3.54
C ALA A 39 0.90 6.43 -3.99
N SER A 40 1.08 5.54 -4.98
CA SER A 40 2.39 5.30 -5.61
C SER A 40 2.88 6.51 -6.39
N HIS A 41 2.00 7.15 -7.18
CA HIS A 41 2.33 8.39 -7.89
C HIS A 41 2.63 9.53 -6.93
N ALA A 42 1.80 9.73 -5.90
CA ALA A 42 2.06 10.74 -4.88
C ALA A 42 3.41 10.51 -4.18
N LEU A 43 3.77 9.25 -3.91
CA LEU A 43 5.07 8.91 -3.33
C LEU A 43 6.24 9.24 -4.27
N ASP A 44 6.08 8.98 -5.57
CA ASP A 44 7.07 9.34 -6.58
C ASP A 44 7.25 10.86 -6.69
N ASP A 45 6.14 11.61 -6.69
CA ASP A 45 6.13 13.07 -6.74
C ASP A 45 6.80 13.70 -5.52
N LEU A 46 6.56 13.16 -4.31
CA LEU A 46 7.20 13.62 -3.08
C LEU A 46 8.73 13.48 -3.14
N VAL A 47 9.23 12.39 -3.73
CA VAL A 47 10.67 12.18 -3.89
C VAL A 47 11.23 13.09 -5.00
N ALA A 48 10.52 13.20 -6.12
CA ALA A 48 10.94 14.06 -7.24
C ALA A 48 11.01 15.54 -6.86
N GLN A 49 10.10 16.00 -5.99
CA GLN A 49 10.08 17.37 -5.46
C GLN A 49 11.10 17.61 -4.34
N GLY A 50 11.89 16.60 -3.96
CA GLY A 50 12.91 16.72 -2.92
C GLY A 50 12.36 16.81 -1.50
N TRP A 51 11.07 16.50 -1.28
CA TRP A 51 10.48 16.48 0.06
C TRP A 51 11.10 15.40 0.95
N ALA A 52 11.55 14.30 0.33
CA ALA A 52 12.42 13.29 0.94
C ALA A 52 13.40 12.71 -0.10
N PRO A 53 14.57 12.22 0.33
CA PRO A 53 15.61 11.73 -0.59
C PRO A 53 15.34 10.32 -1.14
N SER A 54 14.36 9.60 -0.59
CA SER A 54 13.95 8.28 -1.09
C SER A 54 12.49 7.98 -0.72
N LYS A 55 11.89 7.01 -1.41
CA LYS A 55 10.52 6.55 -1.13
C LYS A 55 10.35 6.07 0.32
N SER A 56 11.33 5.34 0.85
CA SER A 56 11.28 4.86 2.23
C SER A 56 11.32 6.00 3.25
N GLN A 57 12.14 7.03 3.00
CA GLN A 57 12.19 8.21 3.86
C GLN A 57 10.93 9.07 3.75
N ALA A 58 10.32 9.17 2.56
CA ALA A 58 9.04 9.84 2.37
C ALA A 58 7.94 9.17 3.22
N ILE A 59 7.84 7.84 3.16
CA ILE A 59 6.86 7.09 3.96
C ILE A 59 7.12 7.29 5.45
N ALA A 60 8.37 7.13 5.91
CA ALA A 60 8.72 7.30 7.32
C ALA A 60 8.36 8.70 7.83
N ARG A 61 8.68 9.73 7.06
CA ARG A 61 8.34 11.12 7.38
C ARG A 61 6.84 11.35 7.45
N ALA A 62 6.08 10.87 6.46
CA ALA A 62 4.63 11.01 6.41
C ALA A 62 3.94 10.35 7.62
N LEU A 63 4.42 9.17 8.05
CA LEU A 63 3.90 8.48 9.23
C LEU A 63 4.17 9.28 10.51
N LEU A 64 5.37 9.84 10.67
CA LEU A 64 5.71 10.67 11.84
C LEU A 64 4.92 11.98 11.88
N GLU A 65 4.72 12.62 10.73
CA GLU A 65 3.91 13.84 10.63
C GLU A 65 2.43 13.54 10.94
N ALA A 66 1.88 12.46 10.38
CA ALA A 66 0.52 12.03 10.69
C ALA A 66 0.34 11.71 12.19
N HIS A 67 1.32 11.04 12.81
CA HIS A 67 1.31 10.76 14.24
C HIS A 67 1.29 12.04 15.09
N LYS A 68 2.09 13.04 14.74
CA LYS A 68 2.09 14.35 15.42
C LYS A 68 0.74 15.05 15.28
N ASN A 69 0.16 15.04 14.07
CA ASN A 69 -1.10 15.70 13.76
C ASN A 69 -2.31 15.04 14.44
N LEU A 70 -2.26 13.74 14.71
CA LEU A 70 -3.26 13.03 15.49
C LEU A 70 -3.17 13.30 17.02
N GLY A 71 -2.24 14.17 17.45
CA GLY A 71 -2.07 14.53 18.86
C GLY A 71 -1.32 13.48 19.69
N GLY A 72 -0.51 12.65 19.03
CA GLY A 72 0.15 11.52 19.67
C GLY A 72 1.29 11.92 20.63
N ASN A 73 0.89 12.21 21.87
CA ASN A 73 1.65 11.93 23.07
C ASN A 73 1.49 10.43 23.40
N VAL A 74 2.04 9.55 22.57
CA VAL A 74 2.09 8.10 22.86
C VAL A 74 3.56 7.73 22.90
N GLY A 75 4.09 7.59 24.12
CA GLY A 75 5.47 7.21 24.35
C GLY A 75 5.77 5.89 23.68
N PHE A 76 6.71 5.91 22.73
CA PHE A 76 7.56 4.75 22.46
C PHE A 76 8.52 4.64 23.66
N GLU A 77 7.98 4.23 24.81
CA GLU A 77 8.83 3.74 25.90
C GLU A 77 9.40 2.39 25.48
N ASN A 78 10.72 2.28 25.68
CA ASN A 78 11.56 1.16 25.29
C ASN A 78 10.99 -0.20 25.71
N SER A 79 11.14 -1.19 24.84
CA SER A 79 11.20 -2.60 25.21
C SER A 79 12.23 -3.30 24.33
#